data_AF-A0A6B3GP82-F1
#
_entry.id   AF-A0A6B3GP82-F1
#
_cell.length_a   1.000
_cell.length_b   1.000
_cell.length_c   1.000
_cell.angle_alpha   90.00
_cell.angle_beta   90.00
_cell.angle_gamma   90.00
#
_symmetry.space_group_name_H-M   'P 1'
#
loop_
_entity.id
_entity.type
_entity.pdbx_description
1 polymer ?
#
loop_
_entity_poly.entity_id
_entity_poly.type
_entity_poly.pdbx_seq_one_letter_code
_entity_poly.pdbx_strand_id
1 'polypeptide(L)' 'MVTEHTSSSNAQVLVASNRGPITYTLGEDGTLDAKRGGGGLVSGLSSVDDKLWVCAALGDGDREAVR' A
#
# COMPACT_ATOMS: atom_id res chain seq x y z
N MET A 1 -23.38 2.71 4.40
CA MET A 1 -22.97 1.66 5.36
C MET A 1 -21.52 1.36 5.04
N VAL A 2 -20.57 1.89 5.81
CA VAL A 2 -19.14 1.67 5.58
C VAL A 2 -18.78 0.35 6.27
N THR A 3 -18.31 -0.63 5.52
CA THR A 3 -17.90 -1.92 6.06
C THR A 3 -16.50 -1.77 6.64
N GLU A 4 -16.36 -1.73 7.96
CA GLU A 4 -15.05 -1.78 8.61
C GLU A 4 -14.43 -3.17 8.44
N HIS A 5 -13.37 -3.26 7.64
CA HIS A 5 -12.50 -4.44 7.61
C HIS A 5 -11.58 -4.42 8.83
N THR A 6 -12.00 -5.04 9.92
CA THR A 6 -11.12 -5.31 11.07
C THR A 6 -10.31 -6.57 10.79
N SER A 7 -9.11 -6.43 10.20
CA SER A 7 -8.17 -7.55 10.13
C SER A 7 -7.66 -7.85 11.54
N SER A 8 -8.07 -8.98 12.11
CA SER A 8 -7.78 -9.38 13.50
C SER A 8 -6.36 -9.93 13.71
N SER A 9 -5.38 -9.49 12.92
CA SER A 9 -3.97 -9.84 13.12
C SER A 9 -3.18 -8.54 13.28
N ASN A 10 -2.85 -8.20 14.53
CA ASN A 10 -1.90 -7.12 14.78
C ASN A 10 -0.57 -7.49 14.16
N ALA A 11 -0.14 -6.71 13.16
CA ALA A 11 1.20 -6.87 12.59
C ALA A 11 2.25 -6.77 13.69
N GLN A 12 3.17 -7.73 13.75
CA GLN A 12 4.31 -7.70 14.68
C GLN A 12 5.39 -6.73 14.21
N VAL A 13 5.49 -6.51 12.89
CA VAL A 13 6.45 -5.60 12.28
C VAL A 13 5.71 -4.49 11.53
N LEU A 14 6.02 -3.24 11.88
CA LEU A 14 5.49 -2.06 11.20
C LEU A 14 6.61 -1.28 10.52
N VAL A 15 6.39 -0.87 9.28
CA VAL A 15 7.23 0.10 8.57
C VAL A 15 6.38 1.31 8.21
N ALA A 16 6.92 2.50 8.46
CA ALA A 16 6.33 3.76 8.03
C ALA A 16 7.33 4.51 7.16
N SER A 17 6.94 4.83 5.93
CA SER A 17 7.73 5.67 5.02
C SER A 17 6.81 6.43 4.08
N ASN A 18 7.26 7.60 3.59
CA ASN A 18 6.43 8.43 2.71
C ASN A 18 5.95 7.68 1.47
N ARG A 19 6.84 6.92 0.80
CA ARG A 19 6.51 6.06 -0.34
C ARG A 19 6.45 4.59 0.09
N GLY A 20 5.39 3.89 -0.32
CA GLY A 20 5.20 2.46 -0.12
C GLY A 20 5.72 1.58 -1.28
N PRO A 21 5.36 0.28 -1.30
CA PRO A 21 5.81 -0.66 -2.32
C PRO A 21 4.98 -0.59 -3.61
N ILE A 22 3.81 0.05 -3.59
CA ILE A 22 2.90 0.19 -4.73
C ILE A 22 2.66 1.67 -5.00
N THR A 23 2.52 2.02 -6.27
CA THR A 23 1.96 3.29 -6.73
C THR A 23 0.82 2.99 -7.67
N TYR A 24 -0.30 3.69 -7.52
CA TYR A 24 -1.46 3.59 -8.39
C TYR A 24 -1.50 4.75 -9.38
N THR A 25 -1.83 4.44 -10.63
CA THR A 25 -2.11 5.42 -11.68
C THR A 25 -3.56 5.26 -12.11
N LEU A 26 -4.29 6.36 -12.25
CA LEU A 26 -5.66 6.37 -12.79
C LEU A 26 -5.59 6.53 -14.32
N GLY A 27 -6.14 5.57 -15.05
CA GLY A 27 -6.29 5.61 -16.51
C GLY A 27 -7.42 6.55 -16.95
N GLU A 28 -7.40 6.92 -18.23
CA GLU A 28 -8.44 7.80 -18.82
C GLU A 28 -9.84 7.16 -18.81
N ASP A 29 -9.91 5.84 -18.75
CA ASP A 29 -11.13 5.04 -18.64
C ASP A 29 -11.60 4.84 -17.19
N GLY A 30 -10.91 5.45 -16.22
CA GLY A 30 -11.19 5.32 -14.79
C GLY A 30 -10.64 4.03 -14.15
N THR A 31 -9.85 3.23 -14.88
CA THR A 31 -9.22 2.04 -14.31
C THR A 31 -7.97 2.38 -13.49
N LEU A 32 -7.65 1.55 -12.50
CA LEU A 32 -6.45 1.72 -11.66
C LEU A 32 -5.36 0.72 -12.05
N ASP A 33 -4.21 1.25 -12.45
CA ASP A 33 -3.00 0.48 -12.71
C ASP A 33 -2.11 0.47 -11.47
N ALA A 34 -1.89 -0.71 -10.90
CA ALA A 34 -0.98 -0.91 -9.78
C ALA A 34 0.44 -1.20 -10.27
N LYS A 35 1.41 -0.34 -9.91
CA LYS A 35 2.82 -0.54 -10.21
C LYS A 35 3.61 -0.85 -8.95
N ARG A 36 4.25 -2.03 -8.92
CA ARG A 36 5.15 -2.41 -7.82
C ARG A 36 6.53 -1.76 -7.95
N GLY A 37 6.94 -1.03 -6.93
CA GLY A 37 8.30 -0.54 -6.76
C GLY A 37 9.24 -1.62 -6.23
N GLY A 38 10.53 -1.45 -6.50
CA GLY A 38 11.60 -2.22 -5.87
C GLY A 38 12.21 -1.47 -4.67
N GLY A 39 13.42 -1.87 -4.26
CA GLY A 39 14.23 -1.15 -3.27
C GLY A 39 14.50 -1.95 -1.99
N GLY A 40 15.30 -1.34 -1.10
CA GLY A 40 15.80 -2.00 0.11
C GLY A 40 14.70 -2.45 1.07
N LEU A 41 13.68 -1.62 1.30
CA LEU A 41 12.55 -1.99 2.17
C LEU A 41 11.71 -3.14 1.60
N VAL A 42 11.50 -3.14 0.28
CA VAL A 42 10.78 -4.22 -0.42
C VAL A 42 11.53 -5.54 -0.30
N SER A 43 12.86 -5.50 -0.44
CA SER A 43 13.73 -6.68 -0.27
C SER A 43 13.79 -7.15 1.18
N GLY A 44 14.06 -6.24 2.13
CA GLY A 44 14.20 -6.55 3.54
C GLY A 44 12.93 -7.07 4.19
N LEU A 45 11.76 -6.62 3.73
CA LEU A 45 10.47 -7.12 4.20
C LEU A 45 10.06 -8.43 3.53
N SER A 46 10.76 -8.92 2.50
CA SER A 46 10.31 -10.10 1.73
C SER A 46 10.22 -11.39 2.56
N SER A 47 11.06 -11.54 3.59
CA SER A 47 11.10 -12.71 4.49
C SER A 47 10.42 -12.48 5.85
N VAL A 48 9.77 -11.33 6.06
CA VAL A 48 9.11 -10.98 7.33
C VAL A 48 7.64 -11.32 7.24
N ASP A 49 7.14 -12.23 8.06
CA ASP A 49 5.71 -12.49 8.20
C ASP A 49 5.04 -11.48 9.15
N ASP A 50 3.71 -11.45 9.18
CA ASP A 50 2.91 -10.57 10.06
C ASP A 50 3.36 -9.09 10.06
N LYS A 51 3.48 -8.53 8.85
CA LYS A 51 3.97 -7.16 8.62
C LYS A 51 2.91 -6.21 8.06
N LEU A 52 3.02 -4.94 8.44
CA LEU A 52 2.24 -3.83 7.87
C LEU A 52 3.17 -2.70 7.43
N TRP A 53 2.93 -2.16 6.24
CA TRP A 53 3.62 -0.98 5.74
C TRP A 53 2.62 0.16 5.55
N VAL A 54 2.74 1.19 6.39
CA VAL A 54 1.96 2.42 6.30
C VAL A 54 2.72 3.43 5.43
N CYS A 55 2.05 3.98 4.42
CA CYS A 55 2.60 5.01 3.54
C CYS A 55 1.56 6.06 3.17
N ALA A 56 2.01 7.19 2.63
CA ALA A 56 1.13 8.24 2.16
C ALA A 56 0.59 7.92 0.76
N ALA A 57 -0.62 8.41 0.45
CA ALA A 57 -1.08 8.54 -0.92
C ALA A 57 -0.35 9.72 -1.57
N LEU A 58 0.48 9.44 -2.58
CA LEU A 58 1.40 10.42 -3.18
C LEU A 58 0.82 11.11 -4.42
N GLY A 59 -0.18 10.52 -5.06
CA GLY A 59 -0.88 11.08 -6.21
C GLY A 59 -2.37 10.74 -6.24
N ASP A 60 -3.06 11.22 -7.27
CA ASP A 60 -4.51 11.03 -7.41
C ASP A 60 -4.90 9.57 -7.56
N GLY A 61 -4.10 8.77 -8.28
CA GLY A 61 -4.32 7.32 -8.38
C GLY A 61 -4.25 6.63 -7.01
N ASP A 62 -3.30 7.01 -6.14
CA ASP A 62 -3.22 6.43 -4.79
C ASP A 62 -4.41 6.84 -3.92
N ARG A 63 -4.93 8.06 -4.10
CA ARG A 63 -6.12 8.55 -3.38
C ARG A 63 -7.39 7.86 -3.86
N GLU A 64 -7.49 7.59 -5.15
CA GLU A 64 -8.64 6.89 -5.74
C GLU A 64 -8.66 5.41 -5.34
N ALA A 65 -7.50 4.77 -5.21
CA ALA A 65 -7.40 3.35 -4.81
C ALA A 65 -7.94 3.03 -3.41
N VAL A 66 -8.14 4.03 -2.54
CA VAL A 66 -8.65 3.88 -1.17
C VAL A 66 -10.04 4.48 -0.97
N ARG A 67 -10.66 4.97 -2.04
CA ARG A 67 -12.00 5.55 -2.03
C ARG A 67 -13.07 4.45 -2.00
#